data_AF-A0A7C1UD16-F1
#
_entry.id   AF-A0A7C1UD16-F1
#
_cell.length_a   1.000
_cell.length_b   1.000
_cell.length_c   1.000
_cell.angle_alpha   90.00
_cell.angle_beta   90.00
_cell.angle_gamma   90.00
#
_symmetry.space_group_name_H-M   'P 1'
#
loop_
_entity.id
_entity.type
_entity.pdbx_description
1 polymer ?
#
loop_
_entity_poly.entity_id
_entity_poly.type
_entity_poly.pdbx_seq_one_letter_code
_entity_poly.pdbx_strand_id
1 'polypeptide(L)'
;EVHERLHPRTTGPSFSCSDELLNRIWEVGRRTLDICSHDAYIDCPTREQRAWVGDAATSSAVDLVSNSNWDLARWNVELTASPRSDGMLPMAAAGDLEFLDFTFIPDFALHWVHALETIRLYTGDRDLVGRLAPAAERVVRWFLDYQGGDGLLDHVAGWVFIDWAAVSTRGRCAALNGLWGRALLDLASIADWLGNTGTANWARHVHQELRGGFESFWDPVRELYVDHITDGSPRTPTSQHAQAAAIVGELVPAERLALLVPHLVESERLVDTYWGDEPIGGPRLREGPPPPHWDVHDRIVKAQPGFRPVVHDALARAGRPDLIAGACRDWSRLLRRCGTSFGETWTAGTSSHAWSSGPTRDLVVHTAGIVPGEPGFATARVVPCLGDLEWIRAVTPSPAGLISVKARPDEVSIDSPVPVIFDPTHLWGGHPRELDPGHHEITPP
;
A
#
# COMPACT_ATOMS: atom_id res chain seq x y z
N GLU A 1 -3.54 -5.89 36.75
CA GLU A 1 -2.65 -6.54 35.77
C GLU A 1 -3.43 -6.65 34.46
N VAL A 2 -2.82 -6.33 33.32
CA VAL A 2 -3.46 -6.47 32.00
C VAL A 2 -2.98 -7.77 31.40
N HIS A 3 -3.90 -8.68 31.07
CA HIS A 3 -3.58 -9.94 30.40
C HIS A 3 -3.80 -9.78 28.90
N GLU A 4 -2.73 -9.65 28.14
CA GLU A 4 -2.81 -9.54 26.68
C GLU A 4 -3.04 -10.91 26.04
N ARG A 5 -3.97 -10.96 25.08
CA ARG A 5 -4.25 -12.14 24.26
C ARG A 5 -3.97 -11.79 22.80
N LEU A 6 -2.72 -11.98 22.40
CA LEU A 6 -2.24 -11.66 21.06
C LEU A 6 -2.27 -12.89 20.18
N HIS A 7 -2.46 -12.71 18.88
CA HIS A 7 -2.19 -13.77 17.91
C HIS A 7 -0.75 -14.29 18.07
N PRO A 8 -0.51 -15.61 18.03
CA PRO A 8 0.84 -16.15 18.18
C PRO A 8 1.82 -15.60 17.14
N ARG A 9 2.99 -15.18 17.61
CA ARG A 9 4.14 -14.81 16.76
C ARG A 9 5.25 -15.83 16.90
N THR A 10 5.86 -16.14 15.77
CA THR A 10 7.11 -16.91 15.75
C THR A 10 8.30 -15.95 15.77
N THR A 11 9.30 -16.24 16.59
CA THR A 11 10.54 -15.45 16.65
C THR A 11 11.35 -15.59 15.37
N GLY A 12 12.00 -14.52 14.92
CA GLY A 12 12.94 -14.59 13.79
C GLY A 12 13.09 -13.27 13.06
N PRO A 13 12.00 -12.71 12.50
CA PRO A 13 12.06 -11.44 11.79
C PRO A 13 12.51 -10.31 12.72
N SER A 14 13.38 -9.44 12.22
CA SER A 14 13.97 -8.36 13.00
C SER A 14 14.44 -7.23 12.09
N PHE A 15 14.57 -6.05 12.67
CA PHE A 15 15.06 -4.86 11.98
C PHE A 15 15.88 -4.00 12.95
N SER A 16 16.96 -3.42 12.43
CA SER A 16 17.71 -2.36 13.11
C SER A 16 18.53 -1.57 12.08
N CYS A 17 18.70 -0.28 12.27
CA CYS A 17 19.57 0.58 11.48
C CYS A 17 20.30 1.60 12.37
N SER A 18 21.11 2.45 11.74
CA SER A 18 21.86 3.53 12.40
C SER A 18 20.98 4.63 13.00
N ASP A 19 19.68 4.64 12.74
CA ASP A 19 18.73 5.64 13.25
C ASP A 19 17.78 5.03 14.30
N GLU A 20 17.97 5.42 15.56
CA GLU A 20 17.17 4.92 16.69
C GLU A 20 15.68 5.28 16.61
N LEU A 21 15.33 6.38 15.94
CA LEU A 21 13.93 6.73 15.72
C LEU A 21 13.28 5.71 14.77
N LEU A 22 13.95 5.33 13.70
CA LEU A 22 13.44 4.31 12.76
C LEU A 22 13.36 2.92 13.39
N ASN A 23 14.36 2.55 14.23
CA ASN A 23 14.29 1.34 15.05
C ASN A 23 13.03 1.32 15.92
N ARG A 24 12.75 2.45 16.59
CA ARG A 24 11.55 2.58 17.43
C ARG A 24 10.27 2.53 16.62
N ILE A 25 10.24 3.18 15.45
CA ILE A 25 9.08 3.19 14.56
C ILE A 25 8.77 1.78 14.08
N TRP A 26 9.78 1.02 13.64
CA TRP A 26 9.59 -0.36 13.19
C TRP A 26 8.99 -1.25 14.30
N GLU A 27 9.53 -1.15 15.51
CA GLU A 27 9.08 -1.96 16.65
C GLU A 27 7.66 -1.58 17.10
N VAL A 28 7.33 -0.28 17.11
CA VAL A 28 5.97 0.18 17.46
C VAL A 28 4.96 -0.18 16.38
N GLY A 29 5.33 -0.15 15.10
CA GLY A 29 4.45 -0.60 14.02
C GLY A 29 4.14 -2.09 14.13
N ARG A 30 5.17 -2.91 14.38
CA ARG A 30 4.99 -4.35 14.65
C ARG A 30 4.05 -4.58 15.83
N ARG A 31 4.28 -3.87 16.94
CA ARG A 31 3.42 -3.94 18.13
C ARG A 31 1.98 -3.48 17.86
N THR A 32 1.79 -2.45 17.04
CA THR A 32 0.46 -1.95 16.67
C THR A 32 -0.33 -3.02 15.91
N LEU A 33 0.33 -3.72 14.98
CA LEU A 33 -0.28 -4.87 14.31
C LEU A 33 -0.63 -5.99 15.30
N ASP A 34 0.25 -6.28 16.27
CA ASP A 34 0.05 -7.39 17.22
C ASP A 34 -1.22 -7.24 18.05
N ILE A 35 -1.51 -6.02 18.53
CA ILE A 35 -2.74 -5.73 19.28
C ILE A 35 -3.98 -5.64 18.40
N CYS A 36 -3.80 -5.52 17.09
CA CYS A 36 -4.85 -5.54 16.09
C CYS A 36 -4.99 -6.92 15.40
N SER A 37 -4.30 -7.95 15.88
CA SER A 37 -4.30 -9.30 15.29
C SER A 37 -4.96 -10.29 16.23
N HIS A 38 -6.14 -10.77 15.84
CA HIS A 38 -6.90 -11.80 16.56
C HIS A 38 -7.16 -13.00 15.62
N ASP A 39 -8.42 -13.42 15.48
CA ASP A 39 -8.91 -14.33 14.46
C ASP A 39 -9.11 -13.64 13.09
N ALA A 40 -8.96 -12.31 13.05
CA ALA A 40 -8.82 -11.48 11.86
C ALA A 40 -7.86 -10.30 12.18
N TYR A 41 -7.41 -9.59 11.15
CA TYR A 41 -6.89 -8.24 11.36
C TYR A 41 -8.06 -7.31 11.61
N ILE A 42 -8.05 -6.64 12.77
CA ILE A 42 -9.04 -5.61 13.09
C ILE A 42 -8.43 -4.22 12.92
N ASP A 43 -9.25 -3.23 12.61
CA ASP A 43 -8.83 -1.83 12.52
C ASP A 43 -8.16 -1.37 13.83
N CYS A 44 -8.86 -1.50 14.96
CA CYS A 44 -8.40 -1.02 16.26
C CYS A 44 -8.88 -1.92 17.41
N PRO A 45 -8.11 -2.06 18.49
CA PRO A 45 -8.48 -2.92 19.62
C PRO A 45 -9.52 -2.28 20.56
N THR A 46 -10.05 -1.10 20.23
CA THR A 46 -10.87 -0.31 21.16
C THR A 46 -12.24 0.06 20.61
N ARG A 47 -12.29 0.88 19.54
CA ARG A 47 -13.53 1.53 19.10
C ARG A 47 -14.44 0.62 18.28
N GLU A 48 -13.89 -0.04 17.26
CA GLU A 48 -14.72 -0.83 16.33
C GLU A 48 -14.42 -2.33 16.42
N GLN A 49 -13.15 -2.71 16.44
CA GLN A 49 -12.71 -4.11 16.45
C GLN A 49 -13.28 -4.91 15.26
N ARG A 50 -13.23 -4.32 14.05
CA ARG A 50 -13.82 -4.88 12.84
C ARG A 50 -12.77 -5.29 11.82
N ALA A 51 -13.03 -6.37 11.09
CA ALA A 51 -12.22 -6.81 9.98
C ALA A 51 -12.48 -5.98 8.71
N TRP A 52 -12.01 -4.73 8.73
CA TRP A 52 -12.08 -3.82 7.59
C TRP A 52 -11.22 -4.33 6.43
N VAL A 53 -11.81 -4.40 5.23
CA VAL A 53 -11.15 -5.02 4.06
C VAL A 53 -9.88 -4.26 3.66
N GLY A 54 -9.91 -2.93 3.71
CA GLY A 54 -8.74 -2.08 3.42
C GLY A 54 -7.62 -2.24 4.44
N ASP A 55 -7.94 -2.20 5.73
CA ASP A 55 -6.98 -2.41 6.82
C ASP A 55 -6.31 -3.78 6.74
N ALA A 56 -7.06 -4.82 6.40
CA ALA A 56 -6.53 -6.17 6.27
C ALA A 56 -5.44 -6.27 5.19
N ALA A 57 -5.53 -5.48 4.11
CA ALA A 57 -4.50 -5.44 3.06
C ALA A 57 -3.16 -4.93 3.58
N THR A 58 -3.17 -3.76 4.25
CA THR A 58 -1.95 -3.18 4.85
C THR A 58 -1.42 -4.06 5.98
N SER A 59 -2.31 -4.60 6.82
CA SER A 59 -1.95 -5.47 7.95
C SER A 59 -1.26 -6.75 7.46
N SER A 60 -1.79 -7.37 6.40
CA SER A 60 -1.18 -8.55 5.78
C SER A 60 0.22 -8.26 5.27
N ALA A 61 0.43 -7.12 4.59
CA ALA A 61 1.75 -6.75 4.09
C ALA A 61 2.79 -6.55 5.21
N VAL A 62 2.36 -6.03 6.37
CA VAL A 62 3.23 -5.88 7.55
C VAL A 62 3.50 -7.23 8.22
N ASP A 63 2.50 -8.10 8.34
CA ASP A 63 2.69 -9.42 8.95
C ASP A 63 3.64 -10.29 8.11
N LEU A 64 3.51 -10.23 6.78
CA LEU A 64 4.34 -10.98 5.83
C LEU A 64 5.84 -10.72 5.97
N VAL A 65 6.26 -9.52 6.40
CA VAL A 65 7.69 -9.22 6.60
C VAL A 65 8.15 -9.34 8.05
N SER A 66 7.21 -9.38 9.00
CA SER A 66 7.53 -9.24 10.43
C SER A 66 7.21 -10.48 11.24
N ASN A 67 6.46 -11.46 10.70
CA ASN A 67 6.05 -12.68 11.39
C ASN A 67 6.31 -13.90 10.51
N SER A 68 6.91 -14.96 11.06
CA SER A 68 7.13 -16.20 10.29
C SER A 68 5.90 -17.10 10.20
N ASN A 69 4.86 -16.86 11.01
CA ASN A 69 3.58 -17.52 10.86
C ASN A 69 2.64 -16.66 9.99
N TRP A 70 2.41 -17.08 8.75
CA TRP A 70 1.53 -16.39 7.80
C TRP A 70 0.11 -16.96 7.72
N ASP A 71 -0.30 -17.80 8.67
CA ASP A 71 -1.66 -18.37 8.68
C ASP A 71 -2.72 -17.28 8.74
N LEU A 72 -2.51 -16.24 9.57
CA LEU A 72 -3.44 -15.11 9.66
C LEU A 72 -3.47 -14.27 8.37
N ALA A 73 -2.33 -14.06 7.72
CA ALA A 73 -2.27 -13.36 6.44
C ALA A 73 -3.02 -14.12 5.32
N ARG A 74 -2.84 -15.45 5.24
CA ARG A 74 -3.57 -16.32 4.30
C ARG A 74 -5.06 -16.36 4.62
N TRP A 75 -5.41 -16.50 5.89
CA TRP A 75 -6.80 -16.53 6.35
C TRP A 75 -7.52 -15.22 6.07
N ASN A 76 -6.92 -14.07 6.33
CA ASN A 76 -7.60 -12.78 6.17
C ASN A 76 -8.02 -12.50 4.72
N VAL A 77 -7.20 -12.86 3.73
CA VAL A 77 -7.58 -12.66 2.33
C VAL A 77 -8.75 -13.58 1.94
N GLU A 78 -8.87 -14.77 2.53
CA GLU A 78 -10.04 -15.66 2.36
C GLU A 78 -11.27 -15.12 3.09
N LEU A 79 -11.12 -14.70 4.35
CA LEU A 79 -12.18 -14.15 5.19
C LEU A 79 -12.85 -12.94 4.54
N THR A 80 -12.05 -12.04 3.97
CA THR A 80 -12.51 -10.79 3.35
C THR A 80 -12.99 -10.99 1.91
N ALA A 81 -12.77 -12.17 1.31
CA ALA A 81 -13.29 -12.56 0.01
C ALA A 81 -14.77 -12.99 0.09
N SER A 82 -15.62 -12.16 0.69
CA SER A 82 -17.05 -12.40 0.85
C SER A 82 -17.86 -11.49 -0.07
N PRO A 83 -17.88 -11.74 -1.40
CA PRO A 83 -18.49 -10.82 -2.34
C PRO A 83 -20.01 -10.76 -2.16
N ARG A 84 -20.54 -9.54 -2.24
CA ARG A 84 -21.95 -9.22 -2.40
C ARG A 84 -22.49 -9.82 -3.70
N SER A 85 -23.81 -9.80 -3.87
CA SER A 85 -24.48 -10.34 -5.06
C SER A 85 -24.10 -9.65 -6.37
N ASP A 86 -23.66 -8.38 -6.32
CA ASP A 86 -23.17 -7.62 -7.47
C ASP A 86 -21.67 -7.87 -7.75
N GLY A 87 -20.98 -8.65 -6.92
CA GLY A 87 -19.57 -9.00 -7.10
C GLY A 87 -18.59 -8.08 -6.37
N MET A 88 -19.05 -7.00 -5.73
CA MET A 88 -18.22 -6.13 -4.90
C MET A 88 -17.99 -6.73 -3.50
N LEU A 89 -16.91 -6.35 -2.82
CA LEU A 89 -16.66 -6.76 -1.43
C LEU A 89 -17.39 -5.83 -0.43
N PRO A 90 -17.82 -6.33 0.74
CA PRO A 90 -18.31 -5.49 1.82
C PRO A 90 -17.19 -4.59 2.34
N MET A 91 -17.55 -3.49 3.02
CA MET A 91 -16.54 -2.60 3.61
C MET A 91 -15.74 -3.28 4.75
N ALA A 92 -16.40 -4.16 5.51
CA ALA A 92 -15.84 -4.97 6.58
C ALA A 92 -16.49 -6.36 6.53
N ALA A 93 -15.71 -7.40 6.79
CA ALA A 93 -16.17 -8.79 6.76
C ALA A 93 -16.44 -9.34 8.16
N ALA A 94 -17.15 -10.45 8.22
CA ALA A 94 -17.49 -11.22 9.42
C ALA A 94 -18.13 -10.38 10.54
N GLY A 95 -19.14 -9.57 10.18
CA GLY A 95 -19.81 -8.68 11.13
C GLY A 95 -21.22 -8.24 10.73
N ASP A 96 -21.84 -7.44 11.59
CA ASP A 96 -23.15 -6.82 11.36
C ASP A 96 -23.19 -5.93 10.10
N LEU A 97 -22.11 -5.22 9.77
CA LEU A 97 -22.05 -4.38 8.56
C LEU A 97 -22.18 -5.22 7.27
N GLU A 98 -21.56 -6.39 7.22
CA GLU A 98 -21.71 -7.35 6.13
C GLU A 98 -23.11 -7.96 6.14
N PHE A 99 -23.58 -8.44 7.29
CA PHE A 99 -24.89 -9.07 7.42
C PHE A 99 -26.04 -8.13 6.99
N LEU A 100 -25.93 -6.84 7.32
CA LEU A 100 -26.91 -5.82 6.97
C LEU A 100 -26.73 -5.29 5.55
N ASP A 101 -25.70 -5.73 4.83
CA ASP A 101 -25.33 -5.25 3.51
C ASP A 101 -25.20 -3.71 3.46
N PHE A 102 -24.68 -3.12 4.54
CA PHE A 102 -24.86 -1.70 4.88
C PHE A 102 -24.34 -0.74 3.81
N THR A 103 -23.07 -0.88 3.43
CA THR A 103 -22.43 -0.19 2.30
C THR A 103 -21.13 -0.91 1.93
N PHE A 104 -20.45 -0.42 0.90
CA PHE A 104 -19.13 -0.89 0.46
C PHE A 104 -18.20 0.29 0.18
N ILE A 105 -16.90 0.02 0.24
CA ILE A 105 -15.83 0.98 -0.08
C ILE A 105 -15.09 0.44 -1.30
N PRO A 106 -15.33 0.96 -2.51
CA PRO A 106 -14.77 0.40 -3.74
C PRO A 106 -13.23 0.34 -3.73
N ASP A 107 -12.57 1.36 -3.20
CA ASP A 107 -11.11 1.41 -3.10
C ASP A 107 -10.53 0.39 -2.11
N PHE A 108 -11.26 0.00 -1.06
CA PHE A 108 -10.85 -1.10 -0.17
C PHE A 108 -10.83 -2.44 -0.90
N ALA A 109 -11.80 -2.67 -1.80
CA ALA A 109 -11.81 -3.86 -2.63
C ALA A 109 -10.62 -3.90 -3.61
N LEU A 110 -10.19 -2.75 -4.13
CA LEU A 110 -8.97 -2.64 -4.94
C LEU A 110 -7.70 -2.94 -4.12
N HIS A 111 -7.62 -2.46 -2.89
CA HIS A 111 -6.55 -2.83 -1.95
C HIS A 111 -6.54 -4.33 -1.65
N TRP A 112 -7.71 -4.99 -1.57
CA TRP A 112 -7.80 -6.44 -1.41
C TRP A 112 -7.27 -7.21 -2.62
N VAL A 113 -7.54 -6.74 -3.86
CA VAL A 113 -6.94 -7.34 -5.07
C VAL A 113 -5.41 -7.26 -5.01
N HIS A 114 -4.88 -6.11 -4.57
CA HIS A 114 -3.44 -5.96 -4.37
C HIS A 114 -2.89 -6.84 -3.24
N ALA A 115 -3.66 -7.04 -2.16
CA ALA A 115 -3.30 -7.96 -1.09
C ALA A 115 -3.21 -9.41 -1.59
N LEU A 116 -4.12 -9.84 -2.48
CA LEU A 116 -4.06 -11.17 -3.10
C LEU A 116 -2.80 -11.34 -3.96
N GLU A 117 -2.38 -10.32 -4.72
CA GLU A 117 -1.12 -10.33 -5.46
C GLU A 117 0.09 -10.41 -4.51
N THR A 118 0.04 -9.68 -3.39
CA THR A 118 1.07 -9.75 -2.35
C THR A 118 1.16 -11.15 -1.75
N ILE A 119 0.01 -11.78 -1.44
CA ILE A 119 -0.04 -13.17 -0.97
C ILE A 119 0.55 -14.13 -2.02
N ARG A 120 0.23 -13.96 -3.31
CA ARG A 120 0.82 -14.76 -4.39
C ARG A 120 2.35 -14.64 -4.40
N LEU A 121 2.88 -13.42 -4.35
CA LEU A 121 4.31 -13.16 -4.40
C LEU A 121 5.05 -13.73 -3.17
N TYR A 122 4.51 -13.56 -1.97
CA TYR A 122 5.19 -14.01 -0.74
C TYR A 122 5.03 -15.51 -0.50
N THR A 123 3.84 -16.06 -0.70
CA THR A 123 3.52 -17.45 -0.31
C THR A 123 3.72 -18.46 -1.43
N GLY A 124 3.55 -18.04 -2.69
CA GLY A 124 3.49 -18.97 -3.83
C GLY A 124 2.31 -19.93 -3.79
N ASP A 125 1.32 -19.70 -2.92
CA ASP A 125 0.19 -20.61 -2.69
C ASP A 125 -0.79 -20.57 -3.87
N ARG A 126 -0.56 -21.47 -4.84
CA ARG A 126 -1.32 -21.52 -6.09
C ARG A 126 -2.77 -21.92 -5.87
N ASP A 127 -3.03 -22.79 -4.89
CA ASP A 127 -4.38 -23.26 -4.60
C ASP A 127 -5.22 -22.14 -3.98
N LEU A 128 -4.67 -21.43 -2.99
CA LEU A 128 -5.33 -20.28 -2.37
C LEU A 128 -5.62 -19.20 -3.42
N VAL A 129 -4.60 -18.75 -4.13
CA VAL A 129 -4.73 -17.68 -5.13
C VAL A 129 -5.67 -18.10 -6.26
N GLY A 130 -5.60 -19.35 -6.72
CA GLY A 130 -6.50 -19.90 -7.73
C GLY A 130 -7.97 -19.90 -7.32
N ARG A 131 -8.28 -20.20 -6.05
CA ARG A 131 -9.65 -20.13 -5.51
C ARG A 131 -10.18 -18.70 -5.44
N LEU A 132 -9.32 -17.73 -5.12
CA LEU A 132 -9.71 -16.34 -4.90
C LEU A 132 -9.65 -15.46 -6.16
N ALA A 133 -8.89 -15.86 -7.18
CA ALA A 133 -8.74 -15.10 -8.44
C ALA A 133 -10.09 -14.75 -9.13
N PRO A 134 -11.12 -15.64 -9.15
CA PRO A 134 -12.43 -15.27 -9.68
C PRO A 134 -13.11 -14.13 -8.91
N ALA A 135 -12.88 -13.99 -7.60
CA ALA A 135 -13.40 -12.87 -6.82
C ALA A 135 -12.66 -11.57 -7.17
N ALA A 136 -11.33 -11.62 -7.31
CA ALA A 136 -10.55 -10.47 -7.79
C ALA A 136 -10.97 -10.01 -9.18
N GLU A 137 -11.21 -10.94 -10.11
CA GLU A 137 -11.72 -10.61 -11.43
C GLU A 137 -13.09 -9.93 -11.37
N ARG A 138 -14.01 -10.42 -10.51
CA ARG A 138 -15.32 -9.77 -10.31
C ARG A 138 -15.20 -8.36 -9.76
N VAL A 139 -14.35 -8.14 -8.75
CA VAL A 139 -14.10 -6.80 -8.19
C VAL A 139 -13.59 -5.85 -9.26
N VAL A 140 -12.57 -6.24 -10.03
CA VAL A 140 -11.98 -5.38 -11.07
C VAL A 140 -12.98 -5.10 -12.20
N ARG A 141 -13.77 -6.09 -12.60
CA ARG A 141 -14.80 -5.94 -13.64
C ARG A 141 -16.01 -5.13 -13.21
N TRP A 142 -16.35 -5.10 -11.91
CA TRP A 142 -17.47 -4.31 -11.39
C TRP A 142 -17.35 -2.82 -11.75
N PHE A 143 -16.11 -2.31 -11.85
CA PHE A 143 -15.86 -0.92 -12.22
C PHE A 143 -16.17 -0.59 -13.69
N LEU A 144 -16.34 -1.58 -14.58
CA LEU A 144 -16.65 -1.35 -16.00
C LEU A 144 -17.98 -0.62 -16.19
N ASP A 145 -18.95 -0.81 -15.29
CA ASP A 145 -20.24 -0.12 -15.35
C ASP A 145 -20.11 1.40 -15.13
N TYR A 146 -18.96 1.85 -14.62
CA TYR A 146 -18.63 3.26 -14.39
C TYR A 146 -17.57 3.78 -15.37
N GLN A 147 -17.08 2.94 -16.29
CA GLN A 147 -16.06 3.32 -17.26
C GLN A 147 -16.71 4.10 -18.41
N GLY A 148 -16.29 5.35 -18.60
CA GLY A 148 -16.66 6.16 -19.75
C GLY A 148 -15.97 5.72 -21.03
N GLY A 149 -16.42 6.26 -22.18
CA GLY A 149 -15.80 5.97 -23.49
C GLY A 149 -14.36 6.49 -23.66
N ASP A 150 -13.86 7.26 -22.71
CA ASP A 150 -12.48 7.71 -22.59
C ASP A 150 -11.63 6.86 -21.63
N GLY A 151 -12.19 5.74 -21.15
CA GLY A 151 -11.50 4.78 -20.29
C GLY A 151 -11.47 5.13 -18.81
N LEU A 152 -11.98 6.31 -18.41
CA LEU A 152 -11.98 6.76 -17.02
C LEU A 152 -13.23 6.30 -16.26
N LEU A 153 -13.04 5.97 -14.97
CA LEU A 153 -14.13 5.78 -14.03
C LEU A 153 -14.77 7.12 -13.66
N ASP A 154 -16.11 7.16 -13.68
CA ASP A 154 -16.90 8.36 -13.40
C ASP A 154 -18.10 8.03 -12.50
N HIS A 155 -18.35 8.85 -11.48
CA HIS A 155 -19.48 8.72 -10.55
C HIS A 155 -19.67 7.31 -9.95
N VAL A 156 -18.56 6.69 -9.50
CA VAL A 156 -18.57 5.37 -8.87
C VAL A 156 -19.45 5.34 -7.63
N ALA A 157 -20.35 4.36 -7.53
CA ALA A 157 -21.24 4.20 -6.40
C ALA A 157 -20.54 3.66 -5.14
N GLY A 158 -21.24 3.71 -4.01
CA GLY A 158 -20.70 3.34 -2.70
C GLY A 158 -19.93 4.50 -2.06
N TRP A 159 -19.16 4.18 -1.02
CA TRP A 159 -18.32 5.16 -0.36
C TRP A 159 -16.91 5.13 -0.96
N VAL A 160 -16.65 5.97 -1.97
CA VAL A 160 -15.29 6.21 -2.46
C VAL A 160 -14.53 6.94 -1.35
N PHE A 161 -13.74 6.18 -0.58
CA PHE A 161 -13.12 6.62 0.67
C PHE A 161 -11.77 7.28 0.39
N ILE A 162 -10.84 6.53 -0.21
CA ILE A 162 -9.45 6.87 -0.47
C ILE A 162 -8.64 7.10 0.81
N ASP A 163 -9.04 8.06 1.64
CA ASP A 163 -8.36 8.39 2.89
C ASP A 163 -9.18 9.33 3.79
N TRP A 164 -8.83 9.40 5.08
CA TRP A 164 -9.26 10.45 6.01
C TRP A 164 -8.51 11.78 5.77
N ALA A 165 -8.38 12.16 4.50
CA ALA A 165 -7.78 13.42 4.06
C ALA A 165 -8.78 14.20 3.21
N ALA A 166 -8.52 15.50 3.00
CA ALA A 166 -9.39 16.33 2.16
C ALA A 166 -9.17 16.09 0.64
N VAL A 167 -8.98 14.83 0.25
CA VAL A 167 -8.89 14.38 -1.14
C VAL A 167 -10.27 14.45 -1.79
N SER A 168 -10.30 14.92 -3.03
CA SER A 168 -11.58 15.03 -3.75
C SER A 168 -11.92 13.75 -4.50
N THR A 169 -13.12 13.22 -4.23
CA THR A 169 -13.60 11.94 -4.80
C THR A 169 -14.83 12.10 -5.71
N ARG A 170 -15.29 13.34 -5.95
CA ARG A 170 -16.46 13.64 -6.78
C ARG A 170 -16.16 13.47 -8.28
N GLY A 171 -17.17 13.02 -9.03
CA GLY A 171 -17.05 12.82 -10.49
C GLY A 171 -16.01 11.77 -10.81
N ARG A 172 -15.03 12.12 -11.64
CA ARG A 172 -13.88 11.26 -11.95
C ARG A 172 -12.80 11.52 -10.93
N CYS A 173 -12.50 10.52 -10.09
CA CYS A 173 -11.47 10.62 -9.07
C CYS A 173 -10.14 10.02 -9.59
N ALA A 174 -9.07 10.81 -9.61
CA ALA A 174 -7.75 10.38 -10.08
C ALA A 174 -7.16 9.27 -9.20
N ALA A 175 -7.31 9.38 -7.88
CA ALA A 175 -6.82 8.35 -6.95
C ALA A 175 -7.52 7.00 -7.17
N LEU A 176 -8.85 6.99 -7.31
CA LEU A 176 -9.61 5.76 -7.57
C LEU A 176 -9.23 5.13 -8.92
N ASN A 177 -9.12 5.94 -9.98
CA ASN A 177 -8.66 5.48 -11.29
C ASN A 177 -7.25 4.88 -11.23
N GLY A 178 -6.31 5.51 -10.50
CA GLY A 178 -4.96 4.98 -10.31
C GLY A 178 -4.93 3.65 -9.55
N LEU A 179 -5.72 3.52 -8.48
CA LEU A 179 -5.86 2.26 -7.73
C LEU A 179 -6.48 1.15 -8.60
N TRP A 180 -7.46 1.48 -9.45
CA TRP A 180 -8.05 0.53 -10.38
C TRP A 180 -7.04 0.09 -11.45
N GLY A 181 -6.21 1.03 -11.94
CA GLY A 181 -5.07 0.73 -12.80
C GLY A 181 -4.10 -0.28 -12.18
N ARG A 182 -3.74 -0.10 -10.90
CA ARG A 182 -2.91 -1.07 -10.15
C ARG A 182 -3.60 -2.44 -10.08
N ALA A 183 -4.88 -2.47 -9.71
CA ALA A 183 -5.64 -3.73 -9.59
C ALA A 183 -5.80 -4.47 -10.93
N LEU A 184 -5.92 -3.76 -12.05
CA LEU A 184 -5.91 -4.35 -13.40
C LEU A 184 -4.58 -5.07 -13.69
N LEU A 185 -3.45 -4.44 -13.33
CA LEU A 185 -2.13 -5.03 -13.52
C LEU A 185 -1.88 -6.20 -12.56
N ASP A 186 -2.30 -6.08 -11.30
CA ASP A 186 -2.23 -7.16 -10.32
C ASP A 186 -3.07 -8.38 -10.79
N LEU A 187 -4.30 -8.15 -11.27
CA LEU A 187 -5.13 -9.21 -11.85
C LEU A 187 -4.47 -9.84 -13.08
N ALA A 188 -3.84 -9.05 -13.95
CA ALA A 188 -3.14 -9.57 -15.11
C ALA A 188 -1.95 -10.47 -14.70
N SER A 189 -1.18 -10.05 -13.69
CA SER A 189 -0.07 -10.81 -13.11
C SER A 189 -0.55 -12.15 -12.52
N ILE A 190 -1.61 -12.11 -11.70
CA ILE A 190 -2.25 -13.31 -11.12
C ILE A 190 -2.73 -14.24 -12.23
N ALA A 191 -3.46 -13.70 -13.22
CA ALA A 191 -4.05 -14.48 -14.30
C ALA A 191 -2.99 -15.17 -15.16
N ASP A 192 -1.92 -14.48 -15.55
CA ASP A 192 -0.80 -15.09 -16.28
C ASP A 192 -0.13 -16.20 -15.47
N TRP A 193 0.12 -15.97 -14.19
CA TRP A 193 0.72 -16.99 -13.32
C TRP A 193 -0.16 -18.23 -13.21
N LEU A 194 -1.49 -18.06 -13.18
CA LEU A 194 -2.46 -19.16 -13.19
C LEU A 194 -2.64 -19.80 -14.58
N GLY A 195 -2.10 -19.20 -15.65
CA GLY A 195 -2.23 -19.67 -17.04
C GLY A 195 -3.50 -19.19 -17.75
N ASN A 196 -4.23 -18.23 -17.17
CA ASN A 196 -5.40 -17.59 -17.78
C ASN A 196 -5.01 -16.35 -18.59
N THR A 197 -4.45 -16.59 -19.78
CA THR A 197 -4.01 -15.52 -20.68
C THR A 197 -5.16 -14.64 -21.20
N GLY A 198 -6.40 -15.16 -21.21
CA GLY A 198 -7.58 -14.41 -21.61
C GLY A 198 -7.89 -13.24 -20.66
N THR A 199 -8.00 -13.54 -19.35
CA THR A 199 -8.19 -12.50 -18.32
C THR A 199 -7.00 -11.54 -18.27
N ALA A 200 -5.77 -12.05 -18.41
CA ALA A 200 -4.58 -11.20 -18.38
C ALA A 200 -4.54 -10.19 -19.54
N ASN A 201 -4.81 -10.64 -20.76
CA ASN A 201 -4.86 -9.76 -21.94
C ASN A 201 -6.02 -8.77 -21.85
N TRP A 202 -7.18 -9.19 -21.37
CA TRP A 202 -8.31 -8.29 -21.14
C TRP A 202 -7.95 -7.18 -20.13
N ALA A 203 -7.39 -7.54 -18.97
CA ALA A 203 -7.05 -6.56 -17.93
C ALA A 203 -6.00 -5.55 -18.42
N ARG A 204 -4.99 -6.01 -19.18
CA ARG A 204 -4.02 -5.12 -19.83
C ARG A 204 -4.65 -4.20 -20.86
N HIS A 205 -5.61 -4.69 -21.64
CA HIS A 205 -6.30 -3.87 -22.64
C HIS A 205 -7.08 -2.72 -21.99
N VAL A 206 -7.89 -3.03 -20.96
CA VAL A 206 -8.63 -2.02 -20.19
C VAL A 206 -7.68 -1.04 -19.50
N HIS A 207 -6.54 -1.52 -18.99
CA HIS A 207 -5.50 -0.66 -18.43
C HIS A 207 -4.93 0.35 -19.44
N GLN A 208 -4.74 -0.05 -20.70
CA GLN A 208 -4.28 0.87 -21.76
C GLN A 208 -5.31 1.95 -22.08
N GLU A 209 -6.61 1.62 -22.09
CA GLU A 209 -7.68 2.60 -22.28
C GLU A 209 -7.70 3.62 -21.13
N LEU A 210 -7.65 3.12 -19.88
CA LEU A 210 -7.54 3.93 -18.68
C LEU A 210 -6.32 4.87 -18.73
N ARG A 211 -5.15 4.34 -19.12
CA ARG A 211 -3.92 5.13 -19.26
C ARG A 211 -4.07 6.25 -20.28
N GLY A 212 -4.73 5.99 -21.40
CA GLY A 212 -5.04 7.03 -22.40
C GLY A 212 -5.93 8.14 -21.83
N GLY A 213 -6.97 7.78 -21.09
CA GLY A 213 -7.89 8.73 -20.44
C GLY A 213 -7.24 9.54 -19.32
N PHE A 214 -6.31 8.95 -18.57
CA PHE A 214 -5.72 9.53 -17.36
C PHE A 214 -4.96 10.84 -17.60
N GLU A 215 -4.49 11.07 -18.83
CA GLU A 215 -3.89 12.35 -19.26
C GLU A 215 -4.82 13.54 -19.02
N SER A 216 -6.15 13.33 -18.97
CA SER A 216 -7.13 14.39 -18.69
C SER A 216 -6.97 15.03 -17.30
N PHE A 217 -6.32 14.33 -16.36
CA PHE A 217 -6.04 14.86 -15.02
C PHE A 217 -4.75 15.71 -14.98
N TRP A 218 -3.92 15.69 -16.03
CA TRP A 218 -2.63 16.39 -16.02
C TRP A 218 -2.81 17.91 -16.06
N ASP A 219 -2.18 18.59 -15.11
CA ASP A 219 -2.03 20.04 -15.08
C ASP A 219 -0.65 20.42 -15.62
N PRO A 220 -0.54 20.93 -16.85
CA PRO A 220 0.75 21.23 -17.46
C PRO A 220 1.45 22.45 -16.86
N VAL A 221 0.74 23.28 -16.08
CA VAL A 221 1.33 24.46 -15.44
C VAL A 221 1.95 24.07 -14.09
N ARG A 222 1.27 23.20 -13.33
CA ARG A 222 1.75 22.73 -12.03
C ARG A 222 2.56 21.44 -12.10
N GLU A 223 2.63 20.82 -13.26
CA GLU A 223 3.34 19.56 -13.56
C GLU A 223 2.95 18.40 -12.64
N LEU A 224 1.64 18.26 -12.40
CA LEU A 224 1.06 17.23 -11.53
C LEU A 224 -0.34 16.82 -12.00
N TYR A 225 -0.92 15.79 -11.41
CA TYR A 225 -2.30 15.39 -11.66
C TYR A 225 -3.26 16.03 -10.64
N VAL A 226 -4.37 16.56 -11.12
CA VAL A 226 -5.45 17.03 -10.24
C VAL A 226 -6.24 15.88 -9.65
N ASP A 227 -6.88 16.10 -8.50
CA ASP A 227 -7.64 15.05 -7.81
C ASP A 227 -8.86 14.58 -8.59
N HIS A 228 -9.53 15.49 -9.30
CA HIS A 228 -10.79 15.16 -9.93
C HIS A 228 -11.19 16.04 -11.12
N ILE A 229 -12.08 15.48 -11.93
CA ILE A 229 -12.77 16.15 -13.04
C ILE A 229 -14.27 16.09 -12.74
N THR A 230 -14.95 17.24 -12.80
CA THR A 230 -16.43 17.31 -12.76
C THR A 230 -16.93 18.18 -13.89
N ASP A 231 -18.08 17.83 -14.45
CA ASP A 231 -18.68 18.51 -15.61
C ASP A 231 -17.69 18.63 -16.80
N GLY A 232 -16.88 17.59 -17.01
CA GLY A 232 -15.87 17.54 -18.08
C GLY A 232 -14.66 18.46 -17.88
N SER A 233 -14.53 19.13 -16.73
CA SER A 233 -13.44 20.08 -16.46
C SER A 233 -12.57 19.64 -15.26
N PRO A 234 -11.24 19.61 -15.40
CA PRO A 234 -10.32 19.40 -14.29
C PRO A 234 -10.50 20.47 -13.20
N ARG A 235 -10.45 20.06 -11.94
CA ARG A 235 -10.58 20.99 -10.79
C ARG A 235 -9.23 21.20 -10.14
N THR A 236 -9.04 22.35 -9.51
CA THR A 236 -7.74 22.77 -8.96
C THR A 236 -7.17 21.88 -7.84
N PRO A 237 -7.95 21.27 -6.92
CA PRO A 237 -7.39 20.49 -5.81
C PRO A 237 -6.47 19.34 -6.24
N THR A 238 -5.43 19.10 -5.43
CA THR A 238 -4.40 18.08 -5.69
C THR A 238 -4.00 17.40 -4.37
N SER A 239 -3.54 16.15 -4.48
CA SER A 239 -3.18 15.32 -3.33
C SER A 239 -1.99 14.42 -3.64
N GLN A 240 -1.34 13.94 -2.58
CA GLN A 240 -0.40 12.82 -2.68
C GLN A 240 -1.08 11.56 -3.22
N HIS A 241 -2.37 11.37 -2.91
CA HIS A 241 -3.14 10.21 -3.32
C HIS A 241 -3.23 10.08 -4.82
N ALA A 242 -3.62 11.16 -5.51
CA ALA A 242 -3.71 11.18 -6.96
C ALA A 242 -2.35 10.88 -7.61
N GLN A 243 -1.27 11.50 -7.13
CA GLN A 243 0.08 11.27 -7.70
C GLN A 243 0.54 9.83 -7.46
N ALA A 244 0.44 9.35 -6.21
CA ALA A 244 0.92 8.04 -5.83
C ALA A 244 0.12 6.92 -6.52
N ALA A 245 -1.22 7.03 -6.56
CA ALA A 245 -2.09 6.09 -7.23
C ALA A 245 -1.80 6.03 -8.74
N ALA A 246 -1.55 7.18 -9.39
CA ALA A 246 -1.18 7.23 -10.80
C ALA A 246 0.13 6.48 -11.08
N ILE A 247 1.14 6.64 -10.21
CA ILE A 247 2.46 6.00 -10.36
C ILE A 247 2.35 4.48 -10.13
N VAL A 248 1.70 4.03 -9.03
CA VAL A 248 1.55 2.59 -8.76
C VAL A 248 0.62 1.91 -9.77
N GLY A 249 -0.30 2.66 -10.35
CA GLY A 249 -1.15 2.20 -11.45
C GLY A 249 -0.48 2.24 -12.82
N GLU A 250 0.80 2.63 -12.94
CA GLU A 250 1.54 2.75 -14.21
C GLU A 250 0.82 3.59 -15.28
N LEU A 251 0.13 4.64 -14.84
CA LEU A 251 -0.59 5.57 -15.71
C LEU A 251 0.27 6.78 -16.11
N VAL A 252 1.39 7.00 -15.40
CA VAL A 252 2.28 8.14 -15.60
C VAL A 252 3.32 7.84 -16.69
N PRO A 253 3.48 8.70 -17.71
CA PRO A 253 4.61 8.61 -18.65
C PRO A 253 5.96 8.64 -17.93
N ALA A 254 6.93 7.85 -18.39
CA ALA A 254 8.21 7.66 -17.70
C ALA A 254 8.97 8.98 -17.47
N GLU A 255 8.89 9.89 -18.44
CA GLU A 255 9.50 11.23 -18.40
C GLU A 255 8.91 12.15 -17.32
N ARG A 256 7.69 11.87 -16.82
CA ARG A 256 7.03 12.66 -15.77
C ARG A 256 7.25 12.10 -14.36
N LEU A 257 7.77 10.88 -14.20
CA LEU A 257 7.96 10.27 -12.89
C LEU A 257 8.81 11.14 -11.96
N ALA A 258 9.92 11.69 -12.47
CA ALA A 258 10.81 12.56 -11.71
C ALA A 258 10.14 13.88 -11.28
N LEU A 259 9.20 14.40 -12.09
CA LEU A 259 8.46 15.63 -11.78
C LEU A 259 7.51 15.45 -10.59
N LEU A 260 6.98 14.24 -10.40
CA LEU A 260 6.03 13.96 -9.32
C LEU A 260 6.69 13.69 -7.96
N VAL A 261 7.98 13.33 -7.93
CA VAL A 261 8.69 12.99 -6.69
C VAL A 261 8.59 14.10 -5.62
N PRO A 262 8.85 15.39 -5.93
CA PRO A 262 8.71 16.47 -4.94
C PRO A 262 7.31 16.51 -4.31
N HIS A 263 6.25 16.27 -5.07
CA HIS A 263 4.87 16.27 -4.58
C HIS A 263 4.57 15.13 -3.57
N LEU A 264 5.41 14.10 -3.49
CA LEU A 264 5.28 12.97 -2.56
C LEU A 264 6.04 13.17 -1.24
N VAL A 265 7.00 14.11 -1.15
CA VAL A 265 7.89 14.26 0.02
C VAL A 265 8.09 15.69 0.51
N GLU A 266 7.77 16.73 -0.28
CA GLU A 266 8.08 18.12 0.05
C GLU A 266 7.18 18.67 1.15
N SER A 267 7.68 18.66 2.40
CA SER A 267 6.90 19.03 3.59
C SER A 267 6.31 20.45 3.56
N GLU A 268 6.92 21.40 2.83
CA GLU A 268 6.42 22.76 2.75
C GLU A 268 5.13 22.83 1.94
N ARG A 269 5.00 22.12 0.82
CA ARG A 269 3.78 22.13 0.00
C ARG A 269 2.67 21.26 0.57
N LEU A 270 3.02 20.30 1.43
CA LEU A 270 2.08 19.35 2.00
C LEU A 270 1.26 19.98 3.13
N VAL A 271 -0.06 19.82 3.06
CA VAL A 271 -0.99 20.25 4.10
C VAL A 271 -1.73 19.07 4.71
N ASP A 272 -1.72 18.99 6.04
CA ASP A 272 -2.62 18.11 6.77
C ASP A 272 -4.00 18.74 6.80
N THR A 273 -4.89 18.23 5.96
CA THR A 273 -6.27 18.66 5.91
C THR A 273 -7.15 17.42 5.83
N TYR A 274 -8.23 17.45 6.59
CA TYR A 274 -9.29 16.47 6.56
C TYR A 274 -10.59 17.23 6.34
N TRP A 275 -11.59 16.54 5.81
CA TRP A 275 -12.91 17.11 5.74
C TRP A 275 -13.49 17.19 7.17
N GLY A 276 -13.14 18.20 7.99
CA GLY A 276 -13.79 18.69 9.24
C GLY A 276 -14.13 17.72 10.40
N ASP A 277 -14.24 18.25 11.62
CA ASP A 277 -14.52 17.53 12.88
C ASP A 277 -15.95 16.95 13.04
N GLU A 278 -16.85 17.15 12.06
CA GLU A 278 -18.17 16.52 12.11
C GLU A 278 -18.08 15.05 11.66
N PRO A 279 -18.75 14.11 12.38
CA PRO A 279 -18.80 12.71 11.97
C PRO A 279 -19.15 12.61 10.48
N ILE A 280 -18.44 11.74 9.75
CA ILE A 280 -18.93 11.30 8.46
C ILE A 280 -20.26 10.58 8.71
N GLY A 281 -21.34 11.31 8.49
CA GLY A 281 -22.71 10.86 8.61
C GLY A 281 -23.51 11.31 7.39
N GLY A 282 -24.77 10.84 7.33
CA GLY A 282 -25.71 11.07 6.23
C GLY A 282 -25.75 12.48 5.60
N PRO A 283 -25.54 13.60 6.34
CA PRO A 283 -25.50 14.93 5.74
C PRO A 283 -24.35 15.14 4.75
N ARG A 284 -23.12 14.65 5.03
CA ARG A 284 -22.00 14.78 4.08
C ARG A 284 -22.16 13.93 2.83
N LEU A 285 -22.77 12.76 2.96
CA LEU A 285 -23.13 11.94 1.80
C LEU A 285 -24.19 12.62 0.93
N ARG A 286 -24.98 13.56 1.49
CA ARG A 286 -26.04 14.32 0.79
C ARG A 286 -25.58 15.69 0.26
N GLU A 287 -24.81 16.43 1.03
CA GLU A 287 -24.43 17.84 0.78
C GLU A 287 -23.00 17.94 0.20
N GLY A 288 -22.20 16.89 0.39
CA GLY A 288 -20.80 16.76 0.02
C GLY A 288 -19.86 17.78 0.69
N PRO A 289 -18.55 17.74 0.37
CA PRO A 289 -17.55 18.45 1.15
C PRO A 289 -17.70 19.98 1.09
N PRO A 290 -17.37 20.69 2.19
CA PRO A 290 -17.31 22.14 2.20
C PRO A 290 -16.19 22.65 1.27
N PRO A 291 -16.21 23.95 0.88
CA PRO A 291 -15.10 24.55 0.15
C PRO A 291 -13.75 24.33 0.88
N PRO A 292 -12.65 24.10 0.14
CA PRO A 292 -11.32 23.98 0.72
C PRO A 292 -10.96 25.19 1.58
N HIS A 293 -10.41 24.93 2.76
CA HIS A 293 -9.92 25.96 3.70
C HIS A 293 -8.40 26.20 3.58
N TRP A 294 -7.76 25.60 2.59
CA TRP A 294 -6.33 25.75 2.27
C TRP A 294 -6.16 26.28 0.85
N ASP A 295 -4.95 26.72 0.53
CA ASP A 295 -4.61 27.17 -0.82
C ASP A 295 -4.48 25.98 -1.77
N VAL A 296 -5.51 25.76 -2.59
CA VAL A 296 -5.58 24.65 -3.55
C VAL A 296 -4.65 24.82 -4.76
N HIS A 297 -4.10 26.02 -4.99
CA HIS A 297 -3.19 26.26 -6.11
C HIS A 297 -1.78 25.79 -5.78
N ASP A 298 -1.29 26.12 -4.58
CA ASP A 298 0.11 25.88 -4.18
C ASP A 298 0.30 24.68 -3.24
N ARG A 299 -0.74 24.31 -2.46
CA ARG A 299 -0.66 23.23 -1.47
C ARG A 299 -1.26 21.92 -1.99
N ILE A 300 -0.68 20.83 -1.52
CA ILE A 300 -1.02 19.46 -1.88
C ILE A 300 -1.50 18.74 -0.62
N VAL A 301 -2.65 18.07 -0.71
CA VAL A 301 -3.21 17.31 0.43
C VAL A 301 -2.29 16.14 0.77
N LYS A 302 -1.86 16.07 2.03
CA LYS A 302 -1.00 14.98 2.53
C LYS A 302 -1.81 13.71 2.82
N ALA A 303 -1.24 12.56 2.49
CA ALA A 303 -1.80 11.26 2.85
C ALA A 303 -1.69 10.97 4.35
N GLN A 304 -2.75 10.43 4.95
CA GLN A 304 -2.77 9.86 6.30
C GLN A 304 -1.98 8.55 6.34
N PRO A 305 -1.58 8.08 7.53
CA PRO A 305 -0.75 6.88 7.69
C PRO A 305 -1.24 5.67 6.90
N GLY A 306 -2.56 5.44 6.83
CA GLY A 306 -3.15 4.30 6.10
C GLY A 306 -2.87 4.27 4.60
N PHE A 307 -2.73 5.44 3.95
CA PHE A 307 -2.44 5.54 2.51
C PHE A 307 -0.95 5.69 2.20
N ARG A 308 -0.11 5.99 3.21
CA ARG A 308 1.33 6.18 3.01
C ARG A 308 2.07 4.99 2.41
N PRO A 309 1.72 3.71 2.63
CA PRO A 309 2.35 2.60 1.91
C PRO A 309 2.24 2.75 0.39
N VAL A 310 1.13 3.27 -0.13
CA VAL A 310 0.97 3.56 -1.57
C VAL A 310 1.91 4.68 -2.01
N VAL A 311 2.08 5.71 -1.19
CA VAL A 311 3.04 6.81 -1.44
C VAL A 311 4.48 6.29 -1.47
N HIS A 312 4.83 5.38 -0.56
CA HIS A 312 6.18 4.80 -0.51
C HIS A 312 6.43 3.84 -1.69
N ASP A 313 5.44 3.02 -2.07
CA ASP A 313 5.51 2.22 -3.31
C ASP A 313 5.66 3.11 -4.56
N ALA A 314 4.98 4.26 -4.60
CA ALA A 314 5.12 5.23 -5.69
C ALA A 314 6.54 5.84 -5.74
N LEU A 315 7.13 6.18 -4.58
CA LEU A 315 8.52 6.66 -4.52
C LEU A 315 9.51 5.61 -5.04
N ALA A 316 9.36 4.35 -4.62
CA ALA A 316 10.19 3.26 -5.11
C ALA A 316 10.06 3.07 -6.64
N ARG A 317 8.82 3.08 -7.16
CA ARG A 317 8.55 2.99 -8.61
C ARG A 317 9.05 4.19 -9.40
N ALA A 318 9.10 5.38 -8.80
CA ALA A 318 9.71 6.57 -9.36
C ALA A 318 11.25 6.59 -9.27
N GLY A 319 11.86 5.48 -8.83
CA GLY A 319 13.32 5.34 -8.72
C GLY A 319 13.92 6.08 -7.53
N ARG A 320 13.11 6.43 -6.53
CA ARG A 320 13.53 7.18 -5.32
C ARG A 320 13.24 6.47 -3.99
N PRO A 321 13.61 5.17 -3.84
CA PRO A 321 13.47 4.49 -2.55
C PRO A 321 14.36 5.10 -1.44
N ASP A 322 15.40 5.86 -1.80
CA ASP A 322 16.29 6.58 -0.89
C ASP A 322 15.55 7.58 0.02
N LEU A 323 14.39 8.05 -0.41
CA LEU A 323 13.57 9.00 0.33
C LEU A 323 12.66 8.35 1.37
N ILE A 324 12.50 7.02 1.35
CA ILE A 324 11.48 6.33 2.15
C ILE A 324 11.84 6.29 3.64
N ALA A 325 13.13 6.13 3.98
CA ALA A 325 13.58 6.21 5.38
C ALA A 325 13.26 7.59 5.98
N GLY A 326 13.53 8.67 5.23
CA GLY A 326 13.16 10.04 5.60
C GLY A 326 11.66 10.23 5.78
N ALA A 327 10.88 9.72 4.83
CA ALA A 327 9.43 9.73 4.88
C ALA A 327 8.85 8.97 6.10
N CYS A 328 9.46 7.85 6.50
CA CYS A 328 9.03 7.09 7.67
C CYS A 328 9.21 7.87 8.97
N ARG A 329 10.14 8.84 9.06
CA ARG A 329 10.34 9.67 10.27
C ARG A 329 9.13 10.54 10.62
N ASP A 330 8.19 10.73 9.69
CA ASP A 330 6.89 11.37 9.96
C ASP A 330 6.11 10.67 11.09
N TRP A 331 6.32 9.36 11.29
CA TRP A 331 5.69 8.59 12.38
C TRP A 331 6.13 9.02 13.77
N SER A 332 7.20 9.83 13.90
CA SER A 332 7.52 10.50 15.17
C SER A 332 6.32 11.29 15.72
N ARG A 333 5.43 11.78 14.86
CA ARG A 333 4.17 12.44 15.25
C ARG A 333 3.25 11.50 16.03
N LEU A 334 3.08 10.26 15.57
CA LEU A 334 2.24 9.26 16.22
C LEU A 334 2.88 8.75 17.51
N LEU A 335 4.21 8.59 17.53
CA LEU A 335 4.96 8.24 18.75
C LEU A 335 4.77 9.27 19.88
N ARG A 336 4.64 10.56 19.54
CA ARG A 336 4.34 11.61 20.53
C ARG A 336 2.93 11.50 21.11
N ARG A 337 1.97 10.92 20.38
CA ARG A 337 0.60 10.67 20.87
C ARG A 337 0.54 9.41 21.73
N CYS A 338 1.19 8.34 21.29
CA CYS A 338 1.30 7.07 22.01
C CYS A 338 2.66 6.42 21.72
N GLY A 339 3.48 6.22 22.77
CA GLY A 339 4.84 5.70 22.60
C GLY A 339 4.92 4.20 22.30
N THR A 340 3.79 3.49 22.30
CA THR A 340 3.72 2.01 22.20
C THR A 340 2.76 1.51 21.12
N SER A 341 2.08 2.41 20.41
CA SER A 341 1.18 2.07 19.30
C SER A 341 0.97 3.28 18.38
N PHE A 342 0.62 3.05 17.11
CA PHE A 342 0.28 4.11 16.17
C PHE A 342 -1.22 4.37 16.09
N GLY A 343 -1.61 5.65 16.11
CA GLY A 343 -3.00 6.06 15.96
C GLY A 343 -3.49 6.04 14.52
N GLU A 344 -4.80 6.20 14.36
CA GLU A 344 -5.53 6.10 13.08
C GLU A 344 -5.11 7.15 12.05
N THR A 345 -5.12 8.43 12.41
CA THR A 345 -4.68 9.52 11.54
C THR A 345 -3.54 10.30 12.18
N TRP A 346 -2.94 11.25 11.45
CA TRP A 346 -1.86 12.07 12.00
C TRP A 346 -2.23 12.81 13.29
N THR A 347 -3.49 13.22 13.42
CA THR A 347 -3.94 14.14 14.48
C THR A 347 -5.13 13.63 15.28
N ALA A 348 -5.96 12.73 14.75
CA ALA A 348 -7.23 12.31 15.34
C ALA A 348 -7.39 10.77 15.30
N GLY A 349 -8.62 10.30 15.52
CA GLY A 349 -8.99 8.88 15.53
C GLY A 349 -8.43 8.10 16.72
N THR A 350 -8.49 6.77 16.63
CA THR A 350 -8.03 5.87 17.70
C THR A 350 -6.53 6.02 17.97
N SER A 351 -6.08 5.63 19.17
CA SER A 351 -4.66 5.63 19.55
C SER A 351 -3.90 4.37 19.11
N SER A 352 -4.61 3.42 18.47
CA SER A 352 -4.08 2.15 17.97
C SER A 352 -4.86 1.73 16.74
N HIS A 353 -4.25 1.79 15.55
CA HIS A 353 -4.88 1.41 14.30
C HIS A 353 -3.93 0.66 13.38
N ALA A 354 -4.35 -0.52 12.91
CA ALA A 354 -3.48 -1.47 12.20
C ALA A 354 -2.86 -0.89 10.94
N TRP A 355 -3.65 -0.14 10.14
CA TRP A 355 -3.21 0.46 8.89
C TRP A 355 -2.04 1.45 9.01
N SER A 356 -1.71 1.91 10.22
CA SER A 356 -0.65 2.87 10.47
C SER A 356 0.69 2.16 10.66
N SER A 357 0.72 0.84 10.56
CA SER A 357 1.92 0.02 10.78
C SER A 357 2.83 -0.10 9.55
N GLY A 358 2.48 0.59 8.44
CA GLY A 358 3.19 0.57 7.16
C GLY A 358 4.73 0.66 7.23
N PRO A 359 5.33 1.55 8.07
CA PRO A 359 6.79 1.67 8.16
C PRO A 359 7.51 0.36 8.52
N THR A 360 6.88 -0.54 9.27
CA THR A 360 7.45 -1.86 9.59
C THR A 360 7.69 -2.69 8.33
N ARG A 361 6.81 -2.55 7.33
CA ARG A 361 6.95 -3.15 5.99
C ARG A 361 7.90 -2.33 5.12
N ASP A 362 7.72 -1.03 5.07
CA ASP A 362 8.42 -0.17 4.11
C ASP A 362 9.94 -0.12 4.34
N LEU A 363 10.37 -0.12 5.61
CA LEU A 363 11.80 -0.16 5.93
C LEU A 363 12.47 -1.49 5.54
N VAL A 364 11.74 -2.61 5.59
CA VAL A 364 12.27 -3.92 5.15
C VAL A 364 12.27 -4.02 3.63
N VAL A 365 11.15 -3.67 3.00
CA VAL A 365 10.94 -3.84 1.56
C VAL A 365 11.74 -2.84 0.73
N HIS A 366 11.77 -1.57 1.15
CA HIS A 366 12.33 -0.50 0.33
C HIS A 366 13.71 -0.01 0.81
N THR A 367 14.02 -0.11 2.10
CA THR A 367 15.32 0.35 2.64
C THR A 367 16.32 -0.80 2.77
N ALA A 368 15.96 -1.90 3.43
CA ALA A 368 16.78 -3.12 3.41
C ALA A 368 16.69 -3.83 2.04
N GLY A 369 15.61 -3.59 1.30
CA GLY A 369 15.47 -4.01 -0.08
C GLY A 369 15.09 -5.47 -0.27
N ILE A 370 14.53 -6.15 0.75
CA ILE A 370 14.25 -7.59 0.70
C ILE A 370 12.84 -7.83 0.20
N VAL A 371 12.69 -8.45 -0.98
CA VAL A 371 11.39 -8.78 -1.59
C VAL A 371 11.43 -10.14 -2.31
N PRO A 372 10.27 -10.77 -2.57
CA PRO A 372 10.22 -11.89 -3.51
C PRO A 372 10.69 -11.44 -4.90
N GLY A 373 11.62 -12.18 -5.50
CA GLY A 373 11.98 -12.06 -6.92
C GLY A 373 11.01 -12.82 -7.81
N GLU A 374 10.55 -13.97 -7.29
CA GLU A 374 9.52 -14.82 -7.89
C GLU A 374 8.51 -15.27 -6.82
N PRO A 375 7.30 -15.73 -7.21
CA PRO A 375 6.29 -16.19 -6.28
C PRO A 375 6.79 -17.26 -5.31
N GLY A 376 6.49 -17.08 -4.02
CA GLY A 376 6.91 -17.98 -2.95
C GLY A 376 8.38 -17.87 -2.58
N PHE A 377 9.05 -16.77 -2.95
CA PHE A 377 10.51 -16.63 -2.84
C PHE A 377 11.27 -17.76 -3.55
N ALA A 378 10.77 -18.28 -4.68
CA ALA A 378 11.54 -19.21 -5.51
C ALA A 378 12.93 -18.63 -5.86
N THR A 379 12.96 -17.31 -6.07
CA THR A 379 14.12 -16.43 -5.91
C THR A 379 13.75 -15.26 -5.01
N ALA A 380 14.71 -14.76 -4.24
CA ALA A 380 14.61 -13.47 -3.55
C ALA A 380 15.26 -12.37 -4.39
N ARG A 381 14.84 -11.12 -4.20
CA ARG A 381 15.57 -9.94 -4.69
C ARG A 381 16.00 -9.09 -3.50
N VAL A 382 17.25 -8.64 -3.53
CA VAL A 382 17.85 -7.78 -2.50
C VAL A 382 18.37 -6.52 -3.17
N VAL A 383 17.72 -5.39 -2.89
CA VAL A 383 18.02 -4.06 -3.46
C VAL A 383 18.24 -3.03 -2.33
N PRO A 384 19.34 -3.09 -1.58
CA PRO A 384 19.50 -2.22 -0.42
C PRO A 384 19.56 -0.75 -0.86
N CYS A 385 18.84 0.12 -0.14
CA CYS A 385 18.82 1.55 -0.40
C CYS A 385 18.90 2.30 0.93
N LEU A 386 20.12 2.70 1.31
CA LEU A 386 20.37 3.28 2.63
C LEU A 386 19.82 4.69 2.80
N GLY A 387 19.69 5.46 1.72
CA GLY A 387 19.36 6.89 1.81
C GLY A 387 20.37 7.63 2.67
N ASP A 388 19.93 8.13 3.82
CA ASP A 388 20.78 8.83 4.80
C ASP A 388 21.29 7.94 5.96
N LEU A 389 21.08 6.62 5.89
CA LEU A 389 21.52 5.67 6.91
C LEU A 389 22.98 5.25 6.72
N GLU A 390 23.71 5.10 7.83
CA GLU A 390 25.08 4.57 7.84
C GLU A 390 25.10 3.05 7.69
N TRP A 391 24.07 2.37 8.21
CA TRP A 391 23.93 0.91 8.09
C TRP A 391 22.49 0.48 8.34
N ILE A 392 22.13 -0.69 7.79
CA ILE A 392 20.85 -1.37 8.02
C ILE A 392 21.06 -2.87 8.20
N ARG A 393 20.22 -3.49 9.02
CA ARG A 393 20.08 -4.93 9.17
C ARG A 393 18.60 -5.29 9.22
N ALA A 394 18.18 -6.23 8.39
CA ALA A 394 16.83 -6.77 8.42
C ALA A 394 16.85 -8.29 8.23
N VAL A 395 15.91 -8.96 8.89
CA VAL A 395 15.62 -10.37 8.74
C VAL A 395 14.14 -10.50 8.45
N THR A 396 13.79 -11.11 7.32
CA THR A 396 12.40 -11.29 6.88
C THR A 396 12.12 -12.78 6.62
N PRO A 397 10.89 -13.28 6.84
CA PRO A 397 10.55 -14.65 6.55
C PRO A 397 10.32 -14.91 5.06
N SER A 398 10.58 -16.16 4.64
CA SER A 398 10.17 -16.75 3.38
C SER A 398 9.65 -18.18 3.63
N PRO A 399 8.96 -18.82 2.66
CA PRO A 399 8.55 -20.22 2.80
C PRO A 399 9.71 -21.19 3.06
N ALA A 400 10.92 -20.86 2.60
CA ALA A 400 12.12 -21.70 2.74
C ALA A 400 12.95 -21.40 4.01
N GLY A 401 12.60 -20.36 4.76
CA GLY A 401 13.35 -19.91 5.95
C GLY A 401 13.56 -18.39 5.99
N LEU A 402 14.40 -17.93 6.91
CA LEU A 402 14.67 -16.50 7.08
C LEU A 402 15.70 -16.03 6.05
N ILE A 403 15.47 -14.83 5.47
CA ILE A 403 16.45 -14.11 4.66
C ILE A 403 16.99 -12.96 5.50
N SER A 404 18.31 -12.88 5.66
CA SER A 404 19.00 -11.84 6.43
C SER A 404 19.85 -10.97 5.51
N VAL A 405 19.69 -9.66 5.63
CA VAL A 405 20.54 -8.67 4.94
C VAL A 405 21.15 -7.73 5.96
N LYS A 406 22.44 -7.46 5.83
CA LYS A 406 23.13 -6.32 6.46
C LYS A 406 23.75 -5.50 5.34
N ALA A 407 23.57 -4.20 5.34
CA ALA A 407 24.19 -3.33 4.35
C ALA A 407 24.81 -2.10 5.01
N ARG A 408 25.98 -1.72 4.49
CA ARG A 408 26.73 -0.49 4.70
C ARG A 408 27.11 0.10 3.34
N PRO A 409 27.54 1.36 3.28
CA PRO A 409 28.02 1.97 2.04
C PRO A 409 29.21 1.25 1.39
N ASP A 410 29.90 0.35 2.08
CA ASP A 410 31.11 -0.35 1.62
C ASP A 410 31.01 -1.88 1.65
N GLU A 411 29.92 -2.44 2.18
CA GLU A 411 29.75 -3.88 2.34
C GLU A 411 28.28 -4.28 2.42
N VAL A 412 27.92 -5.40 1.80
CA VAL A 412 26.62 -6.06 1.95
C VAL A 412 26.83 -7.53 2.31
N SER A 413 26.18 -7.98 3.37
CA SER A 413 26.13 -9.36 3.83
C SER A 413 24.72 -9.91 3.62
N ILE A 414 24.60 -11.00 2.87
CA ILE A 414 23.30 -11.65 2.58
C ILE A 414 23.39 -13.12 3.00
N ASP A 415 22.46 -13.57 3.82
CA ASP A 415 22.25 -14.99 4.12
C ASP A 415 20.83 -15.37 3.73
N SER A 416 20.69 -16.32 2.81
CA SER A 416 19.42 -16.69 2.19
C SER A 416 19.31 -18.19 1.94
N PRO A 417 18.18 -18.83 2.29
CA PRO A 417 17.91 -20.24 1.97
C PRO A 417 17.53 -20.46 0.49
N VAL A 418 17.34 -19.39 -0.27
CA VAL A 418 16.95 -19.40 -1.70
C VAL A 418 17.93 -18.57 -2.53
N PRO A 419 18.00 -18.75 -3.86
CA PRO A 419 18.85 -17.93 -4.70
C PRO A 419 18.41 -16.46 -4.65
N VAL A 420 19.36 -15.55 -4.80
CA VAL A 420 19.15 -14.11 -4.63
C VAL A 420 19.57 -13.35 -5.90
N ILE A 421 18.68 -12.50 -6.40
CA ILE A 421 19.03 -11.44 -7.34
C ILE A 421 19.46 -10.22 -6.53
N PHE A 422 20.77 -10.02 -6.40
CA PHE A 422 21.34 -8.86 -5.73
C PHE A 422 21.48 -7.70 -6.72
N ASP A 423 20.89 -6.55 -6.38
CA ASP A 423 20.90 -5.35 -7.19
C ASP A 423 21.55 -4.17 -6.42
N PRO A 424 22.81 -3.82 -6.77
CA PRO A 424 23.54 -2.74 -6.10
C PRO A 424 23.21 -1.34 -6.61
N THR A 425 22.21 -1.17 -7.50
CA THR A 425 21.95 0.09 -8.21
C THR A 425 21.87 1.30 -7.27
N HIS A 426 21.28 1.15 -6.09
CA HIS A 426 21.11 2.25 -5.12
C HIS A 426 22.27 2.41 -4.11
N LEU A 427 23.24 1.49 -4.08
CA LEU A 427 24.43 1.60 -3.24
C LEU A 427 25.62 2.14 -4.02
N TRP A 428 26.02 1.43 -5.07
CA TRP A 428 27.27 1.68 -5.81
C TRP A 428 27.05 1.82 -7.32
N GLY A 429 25.80 1.73 -7.77
CA GLY A 429 25.48 1.48 -9.17
C GLY A 429 25.81 0.04 -9.58
N GLY A 430 25.76 -0.24 -10.87
CA GLY A 430 26.03 -1.56 -11.44
C GLY A 430 24.77 -2.28 -11.91
N HIS A 431 24.91 -3.57 -12.20
CA HIS A 431 23.82 -4.40 -12.72
C HIS A 431 23.46 -5.50 -11.73
N PRO A 432 22.19 -5.96 -11.72
CA PRO A 432 21.77 -7.10 -10.93
C PRO A 432 22.61 -8.35 -11.25
N ARG A 433 22.88 -9.16 -10.22
CA ARG A 433 23.58 -10.44 -10.35
C ARG A 433 22.94 -11.51 -9.47
N GLU A 434 23.01 -12.75 -9.94
CA GLU A 434 22.50 -13.90 -9.22
C GLU A 434 23.54 -14.42 -8.21
N LEU A 435 23.05 -14.84 -7.06
CA LEU A 435 23.80 -15.48 -5.98
C LEU A 435 23.09 -16.79 -5.63
N ASP A 436 23.86 -17.86 -5.49
CA ASP A 436 23.34 -19.15 -5.00
C ASP A 436 22.80 -19.02 -3.56
N PRO A 437 21.97 -19.96 -3.08
CA PRO A 437 21.61 -20.01 -1.66
C PRO A 437 22.85 -20.08 -0.74
N GLY A 438 22.79 -19.42 0.40
CA GLY A 438 23.83 -19.39 1.42
C GLY A 438 24.25 -17.98 1.82
N HIS A 439 25.44 -17.90 2.40
CA HIS A 439 26.04 -16.67 2.94
C HIS A 439 26.98 -16.01 1.93
N HIS A 440 26.77 -14.74 1.66
CA HIS A 440 27.57 -13.92 0.73
C HIS A 440 28.02 -12.63 1.39
N GLU A 441 29.31 -12.34 1.29
CA GLU A 441 29.87 -11.02 1.60
C GLU A 441 30.25 -10.32 0.30
N ILE A 442 29.76 -9.10 0.13
CA ILE A 442 29.79 -8.36 -1.12
C ILE A 442 30.39 -6.99 -0.85
N THR A 443 31.45 -6.65 -1.59
CA THR A 443 32.08 -5.33 -1.57
C THR A 443 31.89 -4.61 -2.91
N PRO A 444 32.06 -3.28 -2.97
CA PRO A 444 32.12 -2.54 -4.22
C PRO A 444 33.18 -3.12 -5.18
N PRO A 445 32.92 -3.09 -6.50
CA PRO A 445 33.88 -3.54 -7.51
C PRO A 445 35.14 -2.66 -7.62
#